data_AF-A0AAV2RQU6-F1
#
_entry.id   AF-A0AAV2RQU6-F1
#
_cell.length_a   1.000
_cell.length_b   1.000
_cell.length_c   1.000
_cell.angle_alpha   90.00
_cell.angle_beta   90.00
_cell.angle_gamma   90.00
#
_symmetry.space_group_name_H-M   'P 1'
#
loop_
_entity.id
_entity.type
_entity.pdbx_description
1 polymer ?
#
loop_
_entity_poly.entity_id
_entity_poly.type
_entity_poly.pdbx_seq_one_letter_code
_entity_poly.pdbx_strand_id
1 'polypeptide(L)'
;MSLLSISDAGIFLERLGVGDLASSEPSLQNLTRLVLAFQENVPFQNISIIATAVQDRHVPSLEEVVAKGLALEGGVCFDLNVFMCMLLRVKGYQADVLDGTYCAAPTRHTHVVLLVHNI
;
A
#
# COMPACT_ATOMS: atom_id res chain seq x y z
N MET A 1 5.31 -6.13 16.59
CA MET A 1 4.50 -4.90 16.57
C MET A 1 4.25 -4.55 15.11
N SER A 2 2.99 -4.34 14.72
CA SER A 2 2.67 -3.82 13.38
C SER A 2 3.02 -2.33 13.35
N LEU A 3 3.74 -1.87 12.32
CA LEU A 3 4.08 -0.44 12.14
C LEU A 3 2.84 0.41 11.85
N LEU A 4 1.82 -0.18 11.23
CA LEU A 4 0.50 0.42 11.08
C LEU A 4 -0.41 -0.04 12.21
N SER A 5 -0.96 0.89 12.99
CA SER A 5 -1.88 0.57 14.08
C SER A 5 -3.30 0.31 13.56
N ILE A 6 -4.12 -0.42 14.33
CA ILE A 6 -5.55 -0.63 14.03
C ILE A 6 -6.29 0.71 13.97
N SER A 7 -5.95 1.66 14.85
CA SER A 7 -6.55 2.99 14.89
C SER A 7 -6.23 3.79 13.62
N ASP A 8 -4.96 3.79 13.20
CA ASP A 8 -4.54 4.51 11.99
C ASP A 8 -5.16 3.90 10.74
N ALA A 9 -5.23 2.57 10.67
CA ALA A 9 -5.93 1.88 9.59
C ALA A 9 -7.42 2.26 9.53
N GLY A 10 -8.09 2.39 10.68
CA GLY A 10 -9.48 2.86 10.74
C GLY A 10 -9.64 4.28 10.19
N ILE A 11 -8.82 5.23 10.65
CA ILE A 11 -8.82 6.62 10.17
C ILE A 11 -8.54 6.68 8.66
N PHE A 12 -7.61 5.86 8.18
CA PHE A 12 -7.29 5.76 6.76
C PHE A 12 -8.50 5.28 5.94
N LEU A 13 -9.19 4.23 6.39
CA LEU A 13 -10.38 3.70 5.70
C LEU A 13 -11.52 4.71 5.65
N GLU A 14 -11.72 5.50 6.71
CA GLU A 14 -12.68 6.62 6.72
C GLU A 14 -12.35 7.65 5.64
N ARG A 15 -11.07 8.01 5.50
CA ARG A 15 -10.62 8.95 4.46
C ARG A 15 -10.79 8.43 3.04
N LEU A 16 -10.78 7.10 2.85
CA LEU A 16 -11.06 6.45 1.58
C LEU A 16 -12.57 6.31 1.29
N GLY A 17 -13.45 6.70 2.22
CA GLY A 17 -14.90 6.52 2.08
C GLY A 17 -15.37 5.08 2.26
N VAL A 18 -14.54 4.20 2.84
CA VAL A 18 -14.83 2.78 3.12
C VAL A 18 -14.65 2.47 4.60
N GLY A 19 -15.03 3.41 5.47
CA GLY A 19 -14.90 3.30 6.92
C GLY A 19 -15.59 2.09 7.54
N ASP A 20 -16.70 1.63 6.94
CA ASP A 20 -17.42 0.42 7.33
C ASP A 20 -16.55 -0.86 7.26
N LEU A 21 -15.50 -0.83 6.44
CA LEU A 21 -14.55 -1.95 6.36
C LEU A 21 -13.74 -2.12 7.64
N ALA A 22 -13.59 -1.09 8.48
CA ALA A 22 -12.81 -1.17 9.71
C ALA A 22 -13.28 -2.32 10.62
N SER A 23 -14.58 -2.52 10.74
CA SER A 23 -15.21 -3.61 11.51
C SER A 23 -15.62 -4.83 10.68
N SER A 24 -15.40 -4.81 9.36
CA SER A 24 -15.78 -5.91 8.47
C SER A 24 -14.75 -7.05 8.47
N GLU A 25 -15.26 -8.26 8.29
CA GLU A 25 -14.45 -9.47 8.10
C GLU A 25 -13.76 -9.51 6.73
N PRO A 26 -12.58 -10.16 6.63
CA PRO A 26 -11.92 -10.43 5.35
C PRO A 26 -12.81 -11.24 4.39
N SER A 27 -13.00 -10.72 3.17
CA SER A 27 -13.65 -11.42 2.07
C SER A 27 -13.18 -10.86 0.73
N LEU A 28 -13.43 -11.59 -0.37
CA LEU A 28 -13.15 -11.11 -1.73
C LEU A 28 -13.89 -9.80 -2.05
N GLN A 29 -15.14 -9.70 -1.59
CA GLN A 29 -15.98 -8.52 -1.81
C GLN A 29 -15.39 -7.30 -1.10
N ASN A 30 -15.02 -7.44 0.17
CA ASN A 30 -14.42 -6.35 0.95
C ASN A 30 -13.01 -6.00 0.45
N LEU A 31 -12.23 -6.99 -0.01
CA LEU A 31 -10.93 -6.74 -0.63
C LEU A 31 -11.10 -5.90 -1.89
N THR A 32 -12.03 -6.27 -2.76
CA THR A 32 -12.31 -5.54 -4.01
C THR A 32 -12.70 -4.09 -3.72
N ARG A 33 -13.61 -3.87 -2.75
CA ARG A 33 -14.01 -2.53 -2.32
C ARG A 33 -12.81 -1.71 -1.83
N LEU A 34 -11.96 -2.30 -0.99
CA LEU A 34 -10.76 -1.63 -0.48
C LEU A 34 -9.78 -1.28 -1.61
N VAL A 35 -9.48 -2.21 -2.51
CA VAL A 35 -8.54 -2.00 -3.60
C VAL A 35 -9.02 -0.89 -4.54
N LEU A 36 -10.32 -0.89 -4.89
CA LEU A 36 -10.92 0.16 -5.72
C LEU A 36 -10.83 1.53 -5.02
N ALA A 37 -11.30 1.61 -3.77
CA ALA A 37 -11.26 2.86 -3.02
C ALA A 37 -9.82 3.39 -2.86
N PHE A 38 -8.84 2.49 -2.67
CA PHE A 38 -7.43 2.87 -2.62
C PHE A 38 -6.94 3.44 -3.95
N GLN A 39 -7.23 2.79 -5.08
CA GLN A 39 -6.79 3.25 -6.41
C GLN A 39 -7.47 4.55 -6.85
N GLU A 40 -8.71 4.79 -6.40
CA GLU A 40 -9.45 6.02 -6.70
C GLU A 40 -8.94 7.24 -5.93
N ASN A 41 -8.33 7.03 -4.76
CA ASN A 41 -7.95 8.11 -3.84
C ASN A 41 -6.44 8.28 -3.63
N VAL A 42 -5.63 7.24 -3.91
CA VAL A 42 -4.17 7.25 -3.69
C VAL A 42 -3.45 7.21 -5.03
N PRO A 43 -2.72 8.27 -5.41
CA PRO A 43 -2.14 8.35 -6.75
C PRO A 43 -0.92 7.43 -6.92
N PHE A 44 -0.81 6.79 -8.08
CA PHE A 44 0.47 6.25 -8.53
C PHE A 44 1.32 7.39 -9.12
N GLN A 45 2.46 7.69 -8.50
CA GLN A 45 3.30 8.83 -8.87
C GLN A 45 4.77 8.62 -8.45
N ASN A 46 5.69 9.33 -9.11
CA ASN A 46 7.11 9.37 -8.76
C ASN A 46 7.66 10.80 -8.65
N ILE A 47 6.78 11.79 -8.49
CA ILE A 47 7.11 13.22 -8.42
C ILE A 47 8.02 13.50 -7.23
N SER A 48 7.74 12.92 -6.05
CA SER A 48 8.57 13.12 -4.87
C SER A 48 10.00 12.59 -5.08
N ILE A 49 10.15 11.44 -5.72
CA ILE A 49 11.47 10.86 -6.07
C ILE A 49 12.23 11.78 -7.04
N ILE A 50 11.55 12.32 -8.06
CA ILE A 50 12.16 13.20 -9.05
C ILE A 50 12.59 14.52 -8.41
N ALA A 51 11.77 15.06 -7.50
CA ALA A 51 12.05 16.31 -6.78
C ALA A 51 13.20 16.17 -5.77
N THR A 52 13.45 14.97 -5.23
CA THR A 52 14.58 14.69 -4.35
C THR A 52 15.90 14.68 -5.14
N ALA A 53 16.91 15.37 -4.61
CA ALA A 53 18.25 15.39 -5.22
C ALA A 53 18.84 13.97 -5.28
N VAL A 54 19.61 13.68 -6.34
CA VAL A 54 20.04 12.30 -6.65
C VAL A 54 20.76 11.64 -5.47
N GLN A 55 21.61 12.38 -4.76
CA GLN A 55 22.36 11.88 -3.61
C GLN A 55 21.49 11.55 -2.38
N ASP A 56 20.28 12.09 -2.30
CA ASP A 56 19.36 11.92 -1.17
C ASP A 56 18.25 10.88 -1.49
N ARG A 57 18.19 10.39 -2.73
CA ARG A 57 17.25 9.34 -3.14
C ARG A 57 17.63 8.02 -2.50
N HIS A 58 16.64 7.32 -1.96
CA HIS A 58 16.82 6.02 -1.33
C HIS A 58 15.54 5.18 -1.48
N VAL A 59 15.67 3.89 -1.19
CA VAL A 59 14.51 3.00 -1.04
C VAL A 59 13.79 3.38 0.25
N PRO A 60 12.47 3.63 0.23
CA PRO A 60 11.76 4.10 1.42
C PRO A 60 11.84 3.07 2.55
N SER A 61 12.05 3.57 3.76
CA SER A 61 11.85 2.82 5.01
C SER A 61 10.37 2.48 5.21
N LEU A 62 10.08 1.49 6.06
CA LEU A 62 8.70 1.12 6.34
C LEU A 62 7.93 2.25 7.04
N GLU A 63 8.62 3.05 7.86
CA GLU A 63 8.08 4.24 8.51
C GLU A 63 7.67 5.29 7.48
N GLU A 64 8.50 5.54 6.46
CA GLU A 64 8.16 6.44 5.35
C GLU A 64 6.99 5.91 4.52
N VAL A 65 6.95 4.59 4.27
CA VAL A 65 5.81 3.96 3.59
C VAL A 65 4.51 4.18 4.36
N VAL A 66 4.51 3.98 5.69
CA VAL A 66 3.33 4.24 6.53
C VAL A 66 2.97 5.72 6.50
N ALA A 67 3.93 6.63 6.66
CA ALA A 67 3.68 8.06 6.67
C ALA A 67 3.07 8.55 5.33
N LYS A 68 3.64 8.15 4.19
CA LYS A 68 3.12 8.49 2.85
C LYS A 68 1.75 7.90 2.59
N GLY A 69 1.55 6.63 2.96
CA GLY A 69 0.26 5.94 2.83
C GLY A 69 -0.83 6.65 3.63
N LEU A 70 -0.58 6.91 4.92
CA LEU A 70 -1.51 7.67 5.77
C LEU A 70 -1.73 9.10 5.26
N ALA A 71 -0.76 9.73 4.59
CA ALA A 71 -0.92 11.05 4.01
C ALA A 71 -1.76 11.07 2.72
N LEU A 72 -2.03 9.92 2.10
CA LEU A 72 -2.56 9.80 0.72
C LEU A 72 -1.64 10.45 -0.33
N GLU A 73 -0.33 10.53 -0.06
CA GLU A 73 0.64 11.11 -1.00
C GLU A 73 0.84 10.23 -2.24
N GLY A 74 0.61 8.94 -2.08
CA GLY A 74 0.86 7.94 -3.10
C GLY A 74 2.33 7.59 -3.25
N GLY A 75 2.71 7.14 -4.45
CA GLY A 75 4.07 6.73 -4.74
C GLY A 75 4.15 5.67 -5.82
N VAL A 76 5.25 4.93 -5.86
CA VAL A 76 5.44 3.80 -6.77
C VAL A 76 5.07 2.49 -6.08
N CYS A 77 5.27 1.35 -6.74
CA CYS A 77 4.88 0.05 -6.21
C CYS A 77 5.47 -0.29 -4.82
N PHE A 78 6.68 0.17 -4.51
CA PHE A 78 7.30 -0.02 -3.20
C PHE A 78 6.61 0.77 -2.09
N ASP A 79 6.04 1.94 -2.38
CA ASP A 79 5.24 2.69 -1.42
C ASP A 79 3.85 2.06 -1.30
N LEU A 80 3.15 1.96 -2.44
CA LEU A 80 1.73 1.60 -2.48
C LEU A 80 1.45 0.17 -2.01
N ASN A 81 2.18 -0.81 -2.57
CA ASN A 81 1.87 -2.22 -2.31
C ASN A 81 2.39 -2.66 -0.93
N VAL A 82 3.51 -2.10 -0.46
CA VAL A 82 3.99 -2.38 0.89
C VAL A 82 3.03 -1.80 1.94
N PHE A 83 2.53 -0.57 1.73
CA PHE A 83 1.49 0.00 2.58
C PHE A 83 0.21 -0.84 2.57
N MET A 84 -0.29 -1.21 1.38
CA MET A 84 -1.48 -2.06 1.23
C MET A 84 -1.29 -3.41 1.94
N CYS A 85 -0.11 -4.03 1.86
CA CYS A 85 0.16 -5.28 2.59
C CYS A 85 0.01 -5.11 4.10
N MET A 86 0.55 -4.02 4.67
CA MET A 86 0.39 -3.70 6.09
C MET A 86 -1.08 -3.47 6.46
N LEU A 87 -1.82 -2.72 5.62
CA LEU A 87 -3.24 -2.49 5.81
C LEU A 87 -4.06 -3.78 5.79
N LEU A 88 -3.81 -4.65 4.81
CA LEU A 88 -4.47 -5.95 4.68
C LEU A 88 -4.21 -6.83 5.91
N ARG A 89 -2.95 -6.90 6.38
CA ARG A 89 -2.58 -7.68 7.57
C ARG A 89 -3.25 -7.14 8.84
N VAL A 90 -3.30 -5.82 9.03
CA VAL A 90 -4.03 -5.19 10.14
C VAL A 90 -5.51 -5.51 10.08
N LYS A 91 -6.07 -5.65 8.87
CA LYS A 91 -7.46 -6.02 8.61
C LYS A 91 -7.75 -7.52 8.73
N GLY A 92 -6.76 -8.33 9.05
CA GLY A 92 -6.92 -9.78 9.25
C GLY A 92 -6.78 -10.61 7.97
N TYR A 93 -6.44 -10.01 6.84
CA TYR A 93 -6.09 -10.77 5.63
C TYR A 93 -4.72 -11.42 5.78
N GLN A 94 -4.57 -12.62 5.21
CA GLN A 94 -3.27 -13.25 5.00
C GLN A 94 -2.69 -12.74 3.68
N ALA A 95 -1.77 -11.77 3.76
CA ALA A 95 -1.17 -11.15 2.58
C ALA A 95 0.36 -11.20 2.63
N ASP A 96 0.96 -11.49 1.48
CA ASP A 96 2.41 -11.52 1.28
C ASP A 96 2.84 -10.59 0.17
N VAL A 97 4.04 -10.04 0.34
CA VAL A 97 4.73 -9.23 -0.66
C VAL A 97 5.54 -10.17 -1.55
N LEU A 98 5.31 -10.09 -2.85
CA LEU A 98 6.10 -10.78 -3.86
C LEU A 98 6.79 -9.76 -4.75
N ASP A 99 7.98 -10.12 -5.24
CA ASP A 99 8.64 -9.38 -6.28
C ASP A 99 8.12 -9.79 -7.67
N GLY A 100 8.22 -8.85 -8.60
CA GLY A 100 7.92 -9.05 -10.00
C GLY A 100 8.92 -8.31 -10.88
N THR A 101 8.97 -8.68 -12.15
CA THR A 101 9.77 -7.97 -13.16
C THR A 101 8.83 -7.34 -14.17
N TYR A 102 8.86 -6.01 -14.28
CA TYR A 102 8.16 -5.34 -15.35
C TYR A 102 8.82 -5.70 -16.69
N CYS A 103 8.02 -6.15 -17.67
CA CYS A 103 8.53 -6.77 -18.89
C CYS A 103 9.43 -5.85 -19.73
N ALA A 104 9.23 -4.53 -19.65
CA ALA A 104 10.06 -3.55 -20.35
C ALA A 104 11.20 -2.99 -19.49
N ALA A 105 11.36 -3.46 -18.25
CA ALA A 105 12.48 -3.03 -17.41
C ALA A 105 13.79 -3.70 -17.85
N PRO A 106 14.91 -2.96 -17.86
CA PRO A 106 16.22 -3.52 -18.20
C PRO A 106 16.81 -4.41 -17.09
N THR A 107 16.18 -4.45 -15.93
CA THR A 107 16.61 -5.18 -14.72
C THR A 107 15.45 -5.98 -14.13
N ARG A 108 15.78 -6.99 -13.32
CA ARG A 108 14.81 -7.84 -12.60
C ARG A 108 14.40 -7.22 -11.27
N HIS A 109 13.32 -7.73 -10.69
CA HIS A 109 12.83 -7.34 -9.35
C HIS A 109 12.44 -5.85 -9.28
N THR A 110 11.79 -5.36 -10.34
CA THR A 110 11.44 -3.95 -10.55
C THR A 110 10.02 -3.61 -10.16
N HIS A 111 9.23 -4.59 -9.73
CA HIS A 111 7.86 -4.40 -9.29
C HIS A 111 7.59 -5.18 -8.01
N VAL A 112 6.65 -4.67 -7.21
CA VAL A 112 6.12 -5.34 -6.02
C VAL A 112 4.66 -5.66 -6.29
N VAL A 113 4.22 -6.87 -5.96
CA VAL A 113 2.81 -7.28 -6.03
C VAL A 113 2.41 -7.97 -4.73
N LEU A 114 1.09 -8.12 -4.50
CA LEU A 114 0.56 -8.77 -3.31
C LEU A 114 -0.13 -10.08 -3.68
N LEU A 115 0.18 -11.12 -2.92
CA LEU A 115 -0.60 -12.35 -2.90
C LEU A 115 -1.46 -12.36 -1.65
N VAL A 116 -2.77 -12.51 -1.82
CA VAL A 116 -3.70 -12.66 -0.70
C VAL A 116 -4.27 -14.07 -0.70
N HIS A 117 -4.21 -14.73 0.45
CA HIS A 117 -4.56 -16.14 0.60
C HIS A 117 -5.96 -16.32 1.19
N ASN A 118 -6.57 -17.47 0.90
CA ASN A 118 -7.77 -17.98 1.59
C ASN A 118 -8.91 -16.96 1.71
N ILE A 119 -9.30 -16.39 0.58
CA ILE A 119 -10.29 -15.29 0.45
C ILE A 119 -11.69 -15.77 0.09
#